data_AF-A0A0B2VEK8-F1
#
_entry.id   AF-A0A0B2VEK8-F1
#
_cell.length_a   1.000
_cell.length_b   1.000
_cell.length_c   1.000
_cell.angle_alpha   90.00
_cell.angle_beta   90.00
_cell.angle_gamma   90.00
#
_symmetry.space_group_name_H-M   'P 1'
#
loop_
_entity.id
_entity.type
_entity.pdbx_description
1 polymer ?
#
loop_
_entity_poly.entity_id
_entity_poly.type
_entity_poly.pdbx_seq_one_letter_code
_entity_poly.pdbx_strand_id
1 'polypeptide(L)'
;MLFNINKFHLFVLLTWQFSIFFASQMIYPIFSNYVPQWRCSPNESFTSNCTVFLACKETVEFDEVAFHSAALEFDWICGASAYFASLFSQIQFFGVLLGTILFGTLSDSFGRRPTAIVALSTGIAISFCSGLAPNWQLLLASRFFVGLSIGGTVVGVCTYVMEMLLPEQRMALRAFFNWGVARLMMTLICYVFPEWRSSCFANALAAMPALLIVLFICPESPTWLHSKGRVEAMRESEKRIARVARVPYVEVEHKEAIKSQSLVDVIREWRYAKRLFVLWLMWFTASLCGYATDLNSSRISGNLFINQILFSVLIAASKILLVALDTLNPAFNRRKLHQYAQAIVCLCFFILTSLLLFRYEVRQFLYELNLLNGFFSFS
;
A
#
# COMPACT_ATOMS: atom_id res chain seq x y z
N MET A 1 -14.15 20.50 -16.11
CA MET A 1 -13.08 19.90 -15.29
C MET A 1 -13.70 18.76 -14.51
N LEU A 2 -13.38 17.49 -14.82
CA LEU A 2 -14.21 16.30 -14.55
C LEU A 2 -14.62 16.05 -13.07
N PHE A 3 -13.99 16.71 -12.09
CA PHE A 3 -14.20 16.43 -10.66
C PHE A 3 -14.27 17.68 -9.74
N ASN A 4 -14.40 18.89 -10.30
CA ASN A 4 -14.48 20.16 -9.57
C ASN A 4 -13.49 20.28 -8.37
N ILE A 5 -12.20 20.11 -8.67
CA ILE A 5 -11.11 20.11 -7.68
C ILE A 5 -10.60 21.54 -7.52
N ASN A 6 -10.64 22.06 -6.28
CA ASN A 6 -10.04 23.35 -5.93
C ASN A 6 -8.66 23.15 -5.27
N LYS A 7 -8.02 24.25 -4.87
CA LYS A 7 -6.69 24.21 -4.25
C LYS A 7 -6.65 23.39 -2.95
N PHE A 8 -7.70 23.46 -2.12
CA PHE A 8 -7.78 22.67 -0.90
C PHE A 8 -7.91 21.17 -1.19
N HIS A 9 -8.77 20.79 -2.13
CA HIS A 9 -8.93 19.39 -2.54
C HIS A 9 -7.61 18.81 -3.05
N LEU A 10 -6.81 19.57 -3.80
CA LEU A 10 -5.49 19.13 -4.24
C LEU A 10 -4.56 18.81 -3.06
N PHE A 11 -4.50 19.65 -2.03
CA PHE A 11 -3.69 19.36 -0.83
C PHE A 11 -4.18 18.11 -0.10
N VAL A 12 -5.49 17.91 -0.01
CA VAL A 12 -6.09 16.71 0.61
C VAL A 12 -5.75 15.44 -0.21
N LEU A 13 -5.81 15.51 -1.54
CA LEU A 13 -5.43 14.41 -2.43
C LEU A 13 -3.93 14.08 -2.34
N LEU A 14 -3.07 15.10 -2.31
CA LEU A 14 -1.63 14.94 -2.09
C LEU A 14 -1.34 14.35 -0.71
N THR A 15 -2.03 14.81 0.33
CA THR A 15 -1.92 14.22 1.68
C THR A 15 -2.18 12.72 1.63
N TRP A 16 -3.28 12.31 1.00
CA TRP A 16 -3.59 10.89 0.83
C TRP A 16 -2.51 10.15 0.06
N GLN A 17 -1.99 10.70 -1.03
CA GLN A 17 -0.97 10.04 -1.84
C GLN A 17 0.36 9.85 -1.12
N PHE A 18 0.81 10.84 -0.34
CA PHE A 18 2.03 10.69 0.44
C PHE A 18 1.81 9.80 1.67
N SER A 19 0.60 9.78 2.24
CA SER A 19 0.24 8.84 3.31
C SER A 19 0.11 7.40 2.84
N ILE A 20 -0.45 7.16 1.64
CA ILE A 20 -0.51 5.81 1.05
C ILE A 20 0.87 5.37 0.55
N PHE A 21 1.72 6.31 0.13
CA PHE A 21 3.15 6.05 -0.09
C PHE A 21 3.85 5.62 1.20
N PHE A 22 3.64 6.30 2.33
CA PHE A 22 4.15 5.81 3.62
C PHE A 22 3.58 4.41 3.95
N ALA A 23 2.29 4.17 3.70
CA ALA A 23 1.69 2.85 3.91
C ALA A 23 2.26 1.76 2.99
N SER A 24 2.81 2.11 1.83
CA SER A 24 3.50 1.16 0.95
C SER A 24 4.77 0.55 1.57
N GLN A 25 5.21 1.05 2.74
CA GLN A 25 6.18 0.35 3.57
C GLN A 25 5.75 -1.09 3.93
N MET A 26 4.46 -1.46 3.83
CA MET A 26 4.01 -2.86 3.96
C MET A 26 4.61 -3.80 2.91
N ILE A 27 4.96 -3.30 1.73
CA ILE A 27 5.57 -4.08 0.63
C ILE A 27 7.07 -3.82 0.50
N TYR A 28 7.67 -3.00 1.36
CA TYR A 28 9.12 -2.87 1.47
C TYR A 28 9.86 -4.21 1.71
N PRO A 29 9.28 -5.23 2.39
CA PRO A 29 9.89 -6.55 2.48
C PRO A 29 10.23 -7.20 1.14
N ILE A 30 9.57 -6.82 0.02
CA ILE A 30 9.94 -7.29 -1.33
C ILE A 30 11.41 -7.00 -1.64
N PHE A 31 11.87 -5.80 -1.27
CA PHE A 31 13.26 -5.35 -1.47
C PHE A 31 14.15 -5.77 -0.31
N SER A 32 13.69 -5.59 0.94
CA SER A 32 14.49 -5.91 2.13
C SER A 32 14.79 -7.40 2.30
N ASN A 33 13.95 -8.28 1.73
CA ASN A 33 14.15 -9.72 1.70
C ASN A 33 14.59 -10.24 0.32
N TYR A 34 14.95 -9.36 -0.61
CA TYR A 34 15.41 -9.77 -1.93
C TYR A 34 16.73 -10.55 -1.82
N VAL A 35 16.80 -11.69 -2.47
CA VAL A 35 18.00 -12.50 -2.58
C VAL A 35 18.19 -12.84 -4.06
N PRO A 36 19.27 -12.40 -4.71
CA PRO A 36 19.58 -12.76 -6.09
C PRO A 36 19.88 -14.26 -6.20
N GLN A 37 19.82 -14.80 -7.42
CA GLN A 37 20.21 -16.18 -7.65
C GLN A 37 21.71 -16.36 -7.41
N TRP A 38 22.14 -17.59 -7.13
CA TRP A 38 23.53 -17.89 -6.80
C TRP A 38 24.04 -19.14 -7.53
N ARG A 39 25.37 -19.27 -7.63
CA ARG A 39 26.07 -20.45 -8.16
C ARG A 39 27.32 -20.76 -7.34
N CYS A 40 27.76 -22.02 -7.33
CA CYS A 40 28.95 -22.45 -6.60
C CYS A 40 30.23 -22.41 -7.43
N SER A 41 30.10 -22.46 -8.76
CA SER A 41 31.19 -22.49 -9.71
C SER A 41 30.81 -21.74 -10.99
N PRO A 42 31.75 -21.09 -11.70
CA PRO A 42 31.46 -20.36 -12.93
C PRO A 42 30.81 -21.19 -14.04
N ASN A 43 30.99 -22.51 -14.01
CA ASN A 43 30.45 -23.45 -15.00
C ASN A 43 28.99 -23.88 -14.69
N GLU A 44 28.44 -23.51 -13.53
CA GLU A 44 27.08 -23.85 -13.15
C GLU A 44 26.11 -22.71 -13.46
N SER A 45 24.86 -23.08 -13.77
CA SER A 45 23.77 -22.12 -13.92
C SER A 45 23.35 -21.55 -12.57
N PHE A 46 22.99 -20.26 -12.55
CA PHE A 46 22.38 -19.63 -11.38
C PHE A 46 21.11 -20.36 -10.92
N THR A 47 20.97 -20.50 -9.60
CA THR A 47 19.93 -21.28 -8.95
C THR A 47 19.47 -20.58 -7.66
N SER A 48 18.27 -20.91 -7.20
CA SER A 48 17.73 -20.49 -5.89
C SER A 48 17.56 -21.67 -4.94
N ASN A 49 18.24 -22.78 -5.21
CA ASN A 49 18.13 -24.00 -4.40
C ASN A 49 19.02 -23.91 -3.15
N CYS A 50 18.38 -23.99 -1.98
CA CYS A 50 19.07 -23.91 -0.70
C CYS A 50 20.03 -25.07 -0.42
N THR A 51 19.83 -26.26 -0.99
CA THR A 51 20.80 -27.36 -0.81
C THR A 51 22.13 -27.03 -1.46
N VAL A 52 22.10 -26.37 -2.62
CA VAL A 52 23.28 -25.89 -3.35
C VAL A 52 23.96 -24.78 -2.55
N PHE A 53 23.19 -23.81 -2.05
CA PHE A 53 23.73 -22.72 -1.22
C PHE A 53 24.50 -23.24 0.01
N LEU A 54 23.90 -24.18 0.75
CA LEU A 54 24.50 -24.72 1.97
C LEU A 54 25.75 -25.56 1.69
N ALA A 55 25.88 -26.13 0.49
CA ALA A 55 27.05 -26.92 0.10
C ALA A 55 28.29 -26.06 -0.23
N CYS A 56 28.11 -24.82 -0.66
CA CYS A 56 29.19 -23.97 -1.16
C CYS A 56 29.19 -22.55 -0.57
N LYS A 57 28.76 -22.41 0.69
CA LYS A 57 28.57 -21.11 1.34
C LYS A 57 29.81 -20.19 1.26
N GLU A 58 31.02 -20.76 1.27
CA GLU A 58 32.28 -20.00 1.20
C GLU A 58 32.65 -19.54 -0.22
N THR A 59 32.19 -20.24 -1.26
CA THR A 59 32.54 -19.98 -2.67
C THR A 59 31.35 -19.52 -3.50
N VAL A 60 30.30 -19.03 -2.85
CA VAL A 60 29.05 -18.64 -3.52
C VAL A 60 29.23 -17.34 -4.30
N GLU A 61 28.88 -17.37 -5.58
CA GLU A 61 28.79 -16.19 -6.42
C GLU A 61 27.31 -15.85 -6.64
N PHE A 62 26.92 -14.63 -6.28
CA PHE A 62 25.59 -14.11 -6.58
C PHE A 62 25.55 -13.55 -8.01
N ASP A 63 24.40 -13.70 -8.66
CA ASP A 63 24.06 -12.98 -9.88
C ASP A 63 23.98 -11.46 -9.61
N GLU A 64 23.71 -10.66 -10.63
CA GLU A 64 23.59 -9.20 -10.55
C GLU A 64 22.78 -8.77 -9.31
N VAL A 65 23.46 -8.17 -8.33
CA VAL A 65 22.86 -7.72 -7.06
C VAL A 65 22.11 -6.42 -7.32
N ALA A 66 20.88 -6.55 -7.82
CA ALA A 66 20.04 -5.40 -8.13
C ALA A 66 19.73 -4.52 -6.91
N PHE A 67 19.71 -5.10 -5.69
CA PHE A 67 19.45 -4.38 -4.46
C PHE A 67 20.17 -5.04 -3.27
N HIS A 68 21.00 -4.29 -2.56
CA HIS A 68 21.64 -4.75 -1.32
C HIS A 68 20.63 -4.79 -0.18
N SER A 69 20.08 -5.98 0.05
CA SER A 69 18.97 -6.21 0.99
C SER A 69 19.44 -6.51 2.41
N ALA A 70 18.54 -6.35 3.39
CA ALA A 70 18.81 -6.74 4.78
C ALA A 70 18.99 -8.27 4.91
N ALA A 71 18.30 -9.04 4.06
CA ALA A 71 18.47 -10.49 4.02
C ALA A 71 19.87 -10.93 3.59
N LEU A 72 20.51 -10.20 2.66
CA LEU A 72 21.90 -10.47 2.28
C LEU A 72 22.87 -10.10 3.40
N GLU A 73 22.66 -8.96 4.05
CA GLU A 73 23.57 -8.49 5.10
C GLU A 73 23.52 -9.33 6.37
N PHE A 74 22.33 -9.75 6.80
CA PHE A 74 22.14 -10.57 8.00
C PHE A 74 22.07 -12.08 7.70
N ASP A 75 22.43 -12.50 6.49
CA ASP A 75 22.48 -13.90 6.04
C ASP A 75 21.16 -14.68 6.25
N TRP A 76 20.03 -14.06 5.88
CA TRP A 76 18.68 -14.67 5.91
C TRP A 76 18.35 -15.45 4.63
N ILE A 77 19.33 -16.16 4.07
CA ILE A 77 19.22 -16.80 2.76
C ILE A 77 18.60 -18.20 2.88
N CYS A 78 19.28 -19.12 3.55
CA CYS A 78 18.91 -20.54 3.64
C CYS A 78 19.16 -21.13 5.03
N GLY A 79 18.49 -22.24 5.33
CA GLY A 79 18.62 -22.95 6.62
C GLY A 79 17.82 -22.29 7.74
N ALA A 80 18.34 -22.36 8.97
CA ALA A 80 17.66 -21.86 10.16
C ALA A 80 17.54 -20.33 10.22
N SER A 81 18.25 -19.57 9.37
CA SER A 81 18.14 -18.10 9.32
C SER A 81 17.07 -17.60 8.32
N ALA A 82 16.64 -18.44 7.37
CA ALA A 82 15.68 -18.04 6.33
C ALA A 82 14.31 -17.63 6.91
N TYR A 83 13.94 -18.12 8.10
CA TYR A 83 12.68 -17.72 8.74
C TYR A 83 12.69 -16.23 9.15
N PHE A 84 13.86 -15.61 9.37
CA PHE A 84 13.95 -14.21 9.76
C PHE A 84 13.43 -13.26 8.69
N ALA A 85 13.63 -13.59 7.40
CA ALA A 85 13.04 -12.85 6.29
C ALA A 85 11.49 -12.88 6.35
N SER A 86 10.92 -14.04 6.69
CA SER A 86 9.46 -14.16 6.88
C SER A 86 8.98 -13.44 8.14
N LEU A 87 9.74 -13.54 9.24
CA LEU A 87 9.46 -12.85 10.50
C LEU A 87 9.48 -11.32 10.32
N PHE A 88 10.39 -10.79 9.51
CA PHE A 88 10.47 -9.37 9.17
C PHE A 88 9.15 -8.83 8.60
N SER A 89 8.53 -9.56 7.67
CA SER A 89 7.22 -9.20 7.13
C SER A 89 6.13 -9.38 8.18
N GLN A 90 6.10 -10.52 8.86
CA GLN A 90 5.03 -10.87 9.80
C GLN A 90 4.95 -9.90 10.99
N ILE A 91 6.09 -9.51 11.56
CA ILE A 91 6.12 -8.60 12.71
C ILE A 91 5.62 -7.21 12.33
N GLN A 92 5.87 -6.76 11.10
CA GLN A 92 5.35 -5.51 10.57
C GLN A 92 3.82 -5.58 10.39
N PHE A 93 3.29 -6.65 9.79
CA PHE A 93 1.84 -6.84 9.64
C PHE A 93 1.13 -6.98 11.00
N PHE A 94 1.78 -7.63 11.97
CA PHE A 94 1.28 -7.67 13.35
C PHE A 94 1.23 -6.27 13.97
N GLY A 95 2.25 -5.45 13.74
CA GLY A 95 2.23 -4.03 14.07
C GLY A 95 1.06 -3.29 13.43
N VAL A 96 0.80 -3.51 12.12
CA VAL A 96 -0.36 -2.93 11.41
C VAL A 96 -1.67 -3.31 12.07
N LEU A 97 -1.86 -4.58 12.44
CA LEU A 97 -3.07 -5.06 13.11
C LEU A 97 -3.32 -4.28 14.42
N LEU A 98 -2.31 -4.20 15.30
CA LEU A 98 -2.45 -3.45 16.54
C LEU A 98 -2.63 -1.95 16.29
N GLY A 99 -1.93 -1.42 15.30
CA GLY A 99 -1.99 -0.01 14.90
C GLY A 99 -3.38 0.41 14.44
N THR A 100 -4.03 -0.41 13.61
CA THR A 100 -5.39 -0.12 13.13
C THR A 100 -6.42 -0.07 14.26
N ILE A 101 -6.30 -0.94 15.26
CA ILE A 101 -7.18 -0.95 16.45
C ILE A 101 -6.93 0.29 17.33
N LEU A 102 -5.66 0.55 17.66
CA LEU A 102 -5.28 1.64 18.56
C LEU A 102 -5.55 3.01 17.94
N PHE A 103 -5.03 3.28 16.75
CA PHE A 103 -5.21 4.58 16.11
C PHE A 103 -6.64 4.79 15.59
N GLY A 104 -7.39 3.74 15.28
CA GLY A 104 -8.82 3.86 14.97
C GLY A 104 -9.60 4.45 16.14
N THR A 105 -9.43 3.85 17.33
CA THR A 105 -10.09 4.33 18.57
C THR A 105 -9.60 5.71 19.00
N LEU A 106 -8.29 5.98 18.88
CA LEU A 106 -7.72 7.30 19.16
C LEU A 106 -8.27 8.37 18.18
N SER A 107 -8.39 8.05 16.90
CA SER A 107 -8.91 8.96 15.88
C SER A 107 -10.35 9.37 16.17
N ASP A 108 -11.19 8.42 16.59
CA ASP A 108 -12.58 8.71 16.96
C ASP A 108 -12.68 9.52 18.26
N SER A 109 -11.73 9.37 19.17
CA SER A 109 -11.76 9.98 20.51
C SER A 109 -11.12 11.36 20.57
N PHE A 110 -9.90 11.51 20.04
CA PHE A 110 -9.06 12.70 20.16
C PHE A 110 -9.12 13.63 18.94
N GLY A 111 -9.55 13.12 17.78
CA GLY A 111 -9.63 13.89 16.54
C GLY A 111 -8.87 13.23 15.40
N ARG A 112 -9.24 13.58 14.16
CA ARG A 112 -8.61 13.02 12.96
C ARG A 112 -7.22 13.59 12.75
N ARG A 113 -7.07 14.91 12.85
CA ARG A 113 -5.81 15.62 12.63
C ARG A 113 -4.71 15.28 13.65
N PRO A 114 -4.90 15.34 14.98
CA PRO A 114 -3.83 15.03 15.93
C PRO A 114 -3.38 13.57 15.80
N THR A 115 -4.32 12.65 15.59
CA THR A 115 -4.02 11.23 15.40
C THR A 115 -3.20 11.00 14.12
N ALA A 116 -3.55 11.67 13.02
CA ALA A 116 -2.77 11.64 11.78
C ALA A 116 -1.33 12.20 11.97
N ILE A 117 -1.18 13.31 12.70
CA ILE A 117 0.14 13.90 12.99
C ILE A 117 1.00 12.93 13.79
N VAL A 118 0.46 12.31 14.84
CA VAL A 118 1.19 11.33 15.65
C VAL A 118 1.59 10.14 14.77
N ALA A 119 0.64 9.51 14.07
CA ALA A 119 0.93 8.34 13.25
C ALA A 119 1.98 8.61 12.16
N LEU A 120 1.88 9.74 11.44
CA LEU A 120 2.84 10.08 10.39
C LEU A 120 4.21 10.47 10.97
N SER A 121 4.25 11.29 12.02
CA SER A 121 5.52 11.73 12.62
C SER A 121 6.29 10.57 13.25
N THR A 122 5.62 9.71 14.04
CA THR A 122 6.26 8.52 14.62
C THR A 122 6.66 7.54 13.52
N GLY A 123 5.79 7.33 12.52
CA GLY A 123 6.06 6.43 11.41
C GLY A 123 7.28 6.83 10.59
N ILE A 124 7.38 8.11 10.21
CA ILE A 124 8.51 8.66 9.46
C ILE A 124 9.79 8.60 10.29
N ALA A 125 9.75 9.03 11.56
CA ALA A 125 10.92 9.02 12.43
C ALA A 125 11.46 7.59 12.64
N ILE A 126 10.58 6.62 12.92
CA ILE A 126 10.99 5.23 13.14
C ILE A 126 11.47 4.60 11.83
N SER A 127 10.81 4.88 10.71
CA SER A 127 11.24 4.41 9.38
C SER A 127 12.64 4.91 9.03
N PHE A 128 12.96 6.17 9.35
CA PHE A 128 14.30 6.71 9.25
C PHE A 128 15.28 5.98 10.18
N CYS A 129 14.95 5.88 11.48
CA CYS A 129 15.81 5.20 12.47
C CYS A 129 16.07 3.73 12.13
N SER A 130 15.16 3.04 11.46
CA SER A 130 15.40 1.67 11.02
C SER A 130 16.60 1.53 10.09
N GLY A 131 16.91 2.54 9.27
CA GLY A 131 18.13 2.54 8.44
C GLY A 131 19.42 2.60 9.25
N LEU A 132 19.35 3.04 10.51
CA LEU A 132 20.48 3.07 11.45
C LEU A 132 20.61 1.79 12.28
N ALA A 133 19.77 0.77 12.04
CA ALA A 133 19.80 -0.46 12.82
C ALA A 133 21.15 -1.21 12.62
N PRO A 134 21.92 -1.46 13.70
CA PRO A 134 23.20 -2.15 13.62
C PRO A 134 23.04 -3.67 13.62
N ASN A 135 21.88 -4.18 14.06
CA ASN A 135 21.59 -5.60 14.14
C ASN A 135 20.14 -5.88 13.74
N TRP A 136 19.87 -7.15 13.44
CA TRP A 136 18.58 -7.59 12.96
C TRP A 136 17.48 -7.43 14.01
N GLN A 137 17.78 -7.57 15.30
CA GLN A 137 16.80 -7.45 16.37
C GLN A 137 16.20 -6.04 16.42
N LEU A 138 17.06 -5.01 16.37
CA LEU A 138 16.60 -3.63 16.36
C LEU A 138 15.84 -3.31 15.06
N LEU A 139 16.27 -3.89 13.94
CA LEU A 139 15.55 -3.78 12.68
C LEU A 139 14.13 -4.35 12.80
N LEU A 140 13.96 -5.57 13.31
CA LEU A 140 12.63 -6.18 13.53
C LEU A 140 11.76 -5.37 14.48
N ALA A 141 12.32 -4.90 15.61
CA ALA A 141 11.60 -4.05 16.54
C ALA A 141 11.15 -2.75 15.87
N SER A 142 12.02 -2.10 15.09
CA SER A 142 11.65 -0.90 14.35
C SER A 142 10.54 -1.16 13.33
N ARG A 143 10.57 -2.32 12.64
CA ARG A 143 9.53 -2.72 11.68
C ARG A 143 8.17 -2.92 12.33
N PHE A 144 8.12 -3.45 13.55
CA PHE A 144 6.88 -3.52 14.34
C PHE A 144 6.26 -2.13 14.53
N PHE A 145 7.06 -1.15 14.97
CA PHE A 145 6.57 0.22 15.21
C PHE A 145 6.27 1.00 13.92
N VAL A 146 7.00 0.75 12.84
CA VAL A 146 6.62 1.22 11.50
C VAL A 146 5.25 0.65 11.13
N GLY A 147 5.04 -0.67 11.30
CA GLY A 147 3.76 -1.33 11.10
C GLY A 147 2.63 -0.69 11.91
N LEU A 148 2.86 -0.43 13.19
CA LEU A 148 1.92 0.27 14.08
C LEU A 148 1.49 1.63 13.52
N SER A 149 2.47 2.41 13.05
CA SER A 149 2.24 3.73 12.46
C SER A 149 1.53 3.66 11.10
N ILE A 150 1.83 2.63 10.30
CA ILE A 150 1.11 2.37 9.04
C ILE A 150 -0.37 2.10 9.33
N GLY A 151 -0.70 1.26 10.32
CA GLY A 151 -2.08 0.97 10.71
C GLY A 151 -2.86 2.25 11.05
N GLY A 152 -2.23 3.15 11.80
CA GLY A 152 -2.82 4.46 12.12
C GLY A 152 -2.94 5.40 10.93
N THR A 153 -1.97 5.37 10.02
CA THR A 153 -2.02 6.18 8.79
C THR A 153 -3.15 5.71 7.88
N VAL A 154 -3.24 4.39 7.61
CA VAL A 154 -4.25 3.83 6.71
C VAL A 154 -5.67 4.06 7.23
N VAL A 155 -5.93 3.88 8.52
CA VAL A 155 -7.29 4.05 9.08
C VAL A 155 -7.60 5.52 9.36
N GLY A 156 -6.68 6.21 10.06
CA GLY A 156 -6.88 7.58 10.50
C GLY A 156 -6.89 8.56 9.34
N VAL A 157 -5.87 8.53 8.48
CA VAL A 157 -5.75 9.49 7.37
C VAL A 157 -6.76 9.20 6.27
N CYS A 158 -7.11 7.94 5.98
CA CYS A 158 -8.16 7.63 5.01
C CYS A 158 -9.50 8.25 5.44
N THR A 159 -9.90 8.02 6.70
CA THR A 159 -11.14 8.59 7.24
C THR A 159 -11.10 10.12 7.21
N TYR A 160 -9.98 10.70 7.64
CA TYR A 160 -9.77 12.15 7.64
C TYR A 160 -9.93 12.77 6.24
N VAL A 161 -9.27 12.20 5.24
CA VAL A 161 -9.34 12.67 3.85
C VAL A 161 -10.75 12.50 3.28
N MET A 162 -11.42 11.38 3.57
CA MET A 162 -12.78 11.13 3.09
C MET A 162 -13.80 12.11 3.68
N GLU A 163 -13.64 12.51 4.93
CA GLU A 163 -14.46 13.54 5.58
C GLU A 163 -14.24 14.94 4.99
N MET A 164 -13.06 15.21 4.41
CA MET A 164 -12.72 16.50 3.78
C MET A 164 -13.08 16.62 2.29
N LEU A 165 -13.42 15.50 1.62
CA LEU A 165 -13.74 15.47 0.19
C LEU A 165 -15.22 15.25 -0.07
N LEU A 166 -15.75 15.93 -1.08
CA LEU A 166 -17.10 15.69 -1.61
C LEU A 166 -17.15 14.39 -2.42
N PRO A 167 -18.35 13.78 -2.59
CA PRO A 167 -18.51 12.50 -3.30
C PRO A 167 -17.84 12.44 -4.68
N GLU A 168 -17.93 13.51 -5.48
CA GLU A 168 -17.31 13.61 -6.80
C GLU A 168 -15.78 13.57 -6.73
N GLN A 169 -15.17 14.27 -5.76
CA GLN A 169 -13.72 14.33 -5.58
C GLN A 169 -13.16 13.03 -5.01
N ARG A 170 -13.94 12.28 -4.23
CA ARG A 170 -13.57 10.93 -3.77
C ARG A 170 -13.39 9.97 -4.95
N MET A 171 -14.01 10.23 -6.10
CA MET A 171 -13.78 9.44 -7.32
C MET A 171 -12.40 9.73 -7.92
N ALA A 172 -11.98 11.00 -7.96
CA ALA A 172 -10.64 11.38 -8.39
C ALA A 172 -9.54 10.78 -7.50
N LEU A 173 -9.76 10.75 -6.17
CA LEU A 173 -8.88 10.07 -5.23
C LEU A 173 -8.68 8.61 -5.61
N ARG A 174 -9.78 7.87 -5.84
CA ARG A 174 -9.72 6.45 -6.20
C ARG A 174 -9.06 6.18 -7.55
N ALA A 175 -9.20 7.10 -8.51
CA ALA A 175 -8.61 6.97 -9.84
C ALA A 175 -7.11 7.24 -9.84
N PHE A 176 -6.70 8.42 -9.37
CA PHE A 176 -5.36 8.95 -9.62
C PHE A 176 -4.42 8.88 -8.41
N PHE A 177 -4.96 8.81 -7.19
CA PHE A 177 -4.18 8.80 -5.95
C PHE A 177 -4.32 7.46 -5.24
N ASN A 178 -3.74 6.42 -5.86
CA ASN A 178 -3.98 5.02 -5.52
C ASN A 178 -2.69 4.24 -5.19
N TRP A 179 -2.87 3.00 -4.73
CA TRP A 179 -1.78 2.11 -4.29
C TRP A 179 -0.72 1.85 -5.36
N GLY A 180 -1.10 1.80 -6.65
CA GLY A 180 -0.16 1.59 -7.75
C GLY A 180 0.84 2.74 -7.88
N VAL A 181 0.39 3.98 -7.69
CA VAL A 181 1.27 5.16 -7.71
C VAL A 181 2.23 5.14 -6.51
N ALA A 182 1.74 4.77 -5.32
CA ALA A 182 2.57 4.64 -4.13
C ALA A 182 3.64 3.54 -4.28
N ARG A 183 3.27 2.38 -4.82
CA ARG A 183 4.22 1.30 -5.12
C ARG A 183 5.26 1.73 -6.16
N LEU A 184 4.85 2.48 -7.18
CA LEU A 184 5.78 3.02 -8.18
C LEU A 184 6.81 3.94 -7.52
N MET A 185 6.35 4.88 -6.68
CA MET A 185 7.24 5.79 -5.94
C MET A 185 8.25 5.02 -5.07
N MET A 186 7.78 4.01 -4.31
CA MET A 186 8.67 3.13 -3.50
C MET A 186 9.71 2.43 -4.38
N THR A 187 9.26 1.84 -5.49
CA THR A 187 10.13 1.10 -6.42
C THR A 187 11.20 2.00 -7.02
N LEU A 188 10.83 3.22 -7.43
CA LEU A 188 11.77 4.20 -7.97
C LEU A 188 12.78 4.65 -6.92
N ILE A 189 12.36 4.82 -5.66
CA ILE A 189 13.29 5.16 -4.57
C ILE A 189 14.28 4.02 -4.32
N CYS A 190 13.81 2.77 -4.27
CA CYS A 190 14.69 1.62 -4.12
C CYS A 190 15.61 1.41 -5.34
N TYR A 191 15.22 1.85 -6.53
CA TYR A 191 16.06 1.81 -7.73
C TYR A 191 17.19 2.86 -7.66
N VAL A 192 16.87 4.09 -7.23
CA VAL A 192 17.85 5.19 -7.10
C VAL A 192 18.78 4.96 -5.90
N PHE A 193 18.28 4.37 -4.83
CA PHE A 193 19.02 4.01 -3.63
C PHE A 193 19.02 2.48 -3.46
N PRO A 194 19.86 1.74 -4.21
CA PRO A 194 19.83 0.28 -4.31
C PRO A 194 20.44 -0.44 -3.09
N GLU A 195 20.23 0.11 -1.89
CA GLU A 195 20.73 -0.42 -0.62
C GLU A 195 19.71 -0.13 0.48
N TRP A 196 19.48 -1.09 1.36
CA TRP A 196 18.32 -1.06 2.26
C TRP A 196 18.37 0.04 3.32
N ARG A 197 19.56 0.51 3.76
CA ARG A 197 19.65 1.62 4.70
C ARG A 197 19.36 2.95 4.02
N SER A 198 20.05 3.24 2.93
CA SER A 198 19.85 4.47 2.15
C SER A 198 18.42 4.60 1.64
N SER A 199 17.80 3.52 1.18
CA SER A 199 16.39 3.51 0.80
C SER A 199 15.44 3.70 1.99
N CYS A 200 15.75 3.23 3.20
CA CYS A 200 14.94 3.57 4.40
C CYS A 200 14.92 5.09 4.64
N PHE A 201 16.08 5.75 4.56
CA PHE A 201 16.17 7.21 4.73
C PHE A 201 15.41 7.95 3.63
N ALA A 202 15.63 7.56 2.37
CA ALA A 202 14.99 8.19 1.23
C ALA A 202 13.46 8.03 1.26
N ASN A 203 12.97 6.85 1.62
CA ASN A 203 11.53 6.61 1.76
C ASN A 203 10.91 7.41 2.91
N ALA A 204 11.58 7.49 4.06
CA ALA A 204 11.11 8.31 5.19
C ALA A 204 11.03 9.79 4.80
N LEU A 205 12.06 10.32 4.13
CA LEU A 205 12.07 11.70 3.65
C LEU A 205 10.98 11.96 2.61
N ALA A 206 10.78 11.04 1.67
CA ALA A 206 9.76 11.16 0.63
C ALA A 206 8.32 11.16 1.19
N ALA A 207 8.09 10.65 2.40
CA ALA A 207 6.79 10.68 3.07
C ALA A 207 6.51 11.99 3.84
N MET A 208 7.53 12.83 4.08
CA MET A 208 7.39 14.11 4.80
C MET A 208 6.30 15.06 4.28
N PRO A 209 6.05 15.18 2.95
CA PRO A 209 5.01 16.07 2.46
C PRO A 209 3.63 15.81 3.08
N ALA A 210 3.25 14.56 3.35
CA ALA A 210 1.98 14.25 4.04
C ALA A 210 1.91 14.92 5.42
N LEU A 211 2.97 14.76 6.21
CA LEU A 211 3.04 15.34 7.55
C LEU A 211 2.98 16.88 7.51
N LEU A 212 3.75 17.50 6.60
CA LEU A 212 3.81 18.95 6.48
C LEU A 212 2.47 19.55 6.05
N ILE A 213 1.76 18.90 5.11
CA ILE A 213 0.44 19.36 4.67
C ILE A 213 -0.58 19.24 5.81
N VAL A 214 -0.61 18.14 6.55
CA VAL A 214 -1.53 17.97 7.70
C VAL A 214 -1.22 18.96 8.83
N LEU A 215 0.07 19.21 9.08
CA LEU A 215 0.51 20.10 10.15
C LEU A 215 0.17 21.56 9.85
N PHE A 216 0.47 22.05 8.65
CA PHE A 216 0.38 23.48 8.33
C PHE A 216 -0.84 23.89 7.54
N ILE A 217 -1.45 22.99 6.76
CA ILE A 217 -2.51 23.35 5.80
C ILE A 217 -3.87 22.85 6.30
N CYS A 218 -4.00 21.54 6.52
CA CYS A 218 -5.31 20.93 6.78
C CYS A 218 -5.81 21.22 8.22
N PRO A 219 -7.06 21.68 8.39
CA PRO A 219 -7.69 21.85 9.70
C PRO A 219 -8.23 20.54 10.26
N GLU A 220 -8.73 20.51 11.50
CA GLU A 220 -9.46 19.32 12.00
C GLU A 220 -10.73 19.08 11.18
N SER A 221 -11.16 17.82 11.03
CA SER A 221 -12.34 17.47 10.23
C SER A 221 -13.61 18.19 10.73
N PRO A 222 -14.31 18.95 9.87
CA PRO A 222 -15.62 19.53 10.21
C PRO A 222 -16.64 18.46 10.60
N THR A 223 -16.66 17.32 9.89
CA THR A 223 -17.57 16.20 10.17
C THR A 223 -17.32 15.60 11.55
N TRP A 224 -16.06 15.43 11.94
CA TRP A 224 -15.73 14.93 13.27
C TRP A 224 -16.11 15.95 14.36
N LEU A 225 -15.80 17.23 14.16
CA LEU A 225 -16.15 18.30 15.11
C LEU A 225 -17.66 18.43 15.30
N HIS A 226 -18.42 18.34 14.22
CA HIS A 226 -19.88 18.28 14.24
C HIS A 226 -20.37 17.11 15.08
N SER A 227 -19.85 15.89 14.84
CA SER A 227 -20.22 14.69 15.61
C SER A 227 -19.95 14.80 17.12
N LYS A 228 -19.00 15.65 17.52
CA LYS A 228 -18.64 15.93 18.93
C LYS A 228 -19.41 17.12 19.52
N GLY A 229 -20.35 17.72 18.78
CA GLY A 229 -21.10 18.90 19.21
C GLY A 229 -20.27 20.18 19.29
N ARG A 230 -19.07 20.23 18.69
CA ARG A 230 -18.14 21.37 18.76
C ARG A 230 -18.38 22.35 17.60
N VAL A 231 -19.54 23.01 17.61
CA VAL A 231 -20.02 23.84 16.48
C VAL A 231 -19.09 25.00 16.16
N GLU A 232 -18.58 25.73 17.14
CA GLU A 232 -17.68 26.87 16.87
C GLU A 232 -16.35 26.44 16.25
N ALA A 233 -15.76 25.35 16.75
CA ALA A 233 -14.54 24.81 16.17
C ALA A 233 -14.77 24.26 14.75
N MET A 234 -15.95 23.66 14.50
CA MET A 234 -16.35 23.21 13.17
C MET A 234 -16.41 24.39 12.20
N ARG A 235 -17.09 25.49 12.56
CA ARG A 235 -17.15 26.71 11.72
C ARG A 235 -15.76 27.27 11.42
N GLU A 236 -14.86 27.29 12.40
CA GLU A 236 -13.48 27.75 12.16
C GLU A 236 -12.72 26.83 11.20
N SER A 237 -12.93 25.52 11.29
CA SER A 237 -12.39 24.56 10.33
C SER A 237 -12.91 24.84 8.92
N GLU A 238 -14.21 25.02 8.74
CA GLU A 238 -14.81 25.33 7.43
C GLU A 238 -14.30 26.66 6.86
N LYS A 239 -14.17 27.71 7.70
CA LYS A 239 -13.56 28.99 7.30
C LYS A 239 -12.12 28.81 6.83
N ARG A 240 -11.33 27.97 7.50
CA ARG A 240 -9.97 27.65 7.07
C ARG A 240 -9.95 26.88 5.74
N ILE A 241 -10.86 25.92 5.55
CA ILE A 241 -11.03 25.21 4.27
C ILE A 241 -11.34 26.21 3.16
N ALA A 242 -12.33 27.08 3.35
CA ALA A 242 -12.73 28.10 2.39
C ALA A 242 -11.58 29.05 2.03
N ARG A 243 -10.80 29.49 3.05
CA ARG A 243 -9.61 30.33 2.87
C ARG A 243 -8.54 29.67 2.01
N VAL A 244 -8.21 28.40 2.26
CA VAL A 244 -7.22 27.65 1.48
C VAL A 244 -7.73 27.38 0.06
N ALA A 245 -9.02 27.06 -0.08
CA ALA A 245 -9.69 26.85 -1.36
C ALA A 245 -9.85 28.14 -2.18
N ARG A 246 -9.71 29.32 -1.57
CA ARG A 246 -9.98 30.65 -2.15
C ARG A 246 -11.44 30.80 -2.62
N VAL A 247 -12.37 30.33 -1.81
CA VAL A 247 -13.82 30.46 -2.03
C VAL A 247 -14.46 31.23 -0.87
N PRO A 248 -15.57 31.95 -1.11
CA PRO A 248 -16.31 32.58 -0.02
C PRO A 248 -16.86 31.52 0.92
N TYR A 249 -16.74 31.75 2.23
CA TYR A 249 -17.39 30.91 3.23
C TYR A 249 -18.88 31.28 3.27
N VAL A 250 -19.73 30.26 3.11
CA VAL A 250 -21.17 30.37 3.29
C VAL A 250 -21.52 29.54 4.51
N GLU A 251 -22.13 30.16 5.51
CA GLU A 251 -22.58 29.45 6.70
C GLU A 251 -23.74 28.52 6.32
N VAL A 252 -23.61 27.25 6.67
CA VAL A 252 -24.63 26.23 6.43
C VAL A 252 -25.23 25.85 7.78
N GLU A 253 -26.55 25.82 7.87
CA GLU A 253 -27.22 25.25 9.04
C GLU A 253 -27.01 23.74 9.05
N HIS A 254 -26.26 23.28 10.04
CA HIS A 254 -26.03 21.86 10.27
C HIS A 254 -27.10 21.32 11.22
N LYS A 255 -27.77 20.23 10.82
CA LYS A 255 -28.69 19.50 11.70
C LYS A 255 -27.96 19.03 12.97
N GLU A 256 -28.69 18.76 14.04
CA GLU A 256 -28.09 18.24 15.27
C GLU A 256 -27.26 16.98 15.02
N ALA A 257 -26.14 16.88 15.72
CA ALA A 257 -25.22 15.77 15.60
C ALA A 257 -25.90 14.46 16.03
N ILE A 258 -25.97 13.49 15.11
CA ILE A 258 -26.44 12.15 15.44
C ILE A 258 -25.39 11.48 16.32
N LYS A 259 -25.80 11.00 17.49
CA LYS A 259 -24.92 10.33 18.45
C LYS A 259 -24.26 9.10 17.80
N SER A 260 -22.94 9.00 17.87
CA SER A 260 -22.19 7.87 17.33
C SER A 260 -22.61 6.56 18.01
N GLN A 261 -22.98 5.56 17.21
CA GLN A 261 -23.30 4.22 17.71
C GLN A 261 -22.02 3.45 18.06
N SER A 262 -22.07 2.62 19.10
CA SER A 262 -20.92 1.76 19.44
C SER A 262 -20.83 0.56 18.48
N LEU A 263 -19.64 -0.03 18.35
CA LEU A 263 -19.45 -1.27 17.58
C LEU A 263 -20.38 -2.38 18.08
N VAL A 264 -20.61 -2.45 19.40
CA VAL A 264 -21.49 -3.44 20.02
C VAL A 264 -22.93 -3.27 19.54
N ASP A 265 -23.41 -2.03 19.44
CA ASP A 265 -24.76 -1.74 18.94
C ASP A 265 -24.92 -2.17 17.47
N VAL A 266 -23.87 -1.95 16.67
CA VAL A 266 -23.85 -2.35 15.24
C VAL A 266 -23.87 -3.87 15.09
N ILE A 267 -23.13 -4.61 15.92
CA ILE A 267 -23.08 -6.08 15.87
C ILE A 267 -24.36 -6.71 16.45
N ARG A 268 -25.00 -6.05 17.42
CA ARG A 268 -26.26 -6.52 18.02
C ARG A 268 -27.40 -6.53 17.02
N GLU A 269 -27.43 -5.55 16.12
CA GLU A 269 -28.43 -5.47 15.06
C GLU A 269 -28.04 -6.40 13.90
N TRP A 270 -28.73 -7.54 13.79
CA TRP A 270 -28.41 -8.60 12.82
C TRP A 270 -28.30 -8.12 11.37
N ARG A 271 -29.10 -7.12 10.99
CA ARG A 271 -29.04 -6.51 9.65
C ARG A 271 -27.69 -5.84 9.38
N TYR A 272 -27.14 -5.12 10.34
CA TYR A 272 -25.83 -4.48 10.21
C TYR A 272 -24.69 -5.48 10.40
N ALA A 273 -24.83 -6.43 11.33
CA ALA A 273 -23.87 -7.52 11.53
C ALA A 273 -23.62 -8.33 10.24
N LYS A 274 -24.69 -8.70 9.52
CA LYS A 274 -24.57 -9.38 8.22
C LYS A 274 -23.76 -8.57 7.20
N ARG A 275 -24.02 -7.26 7.09
CA ARG A 275 -23.30 -6.38 6.16
C ARG A 275 -21.83 -6.24 6.56
N LEU A 276 -21.56 -6.10 7.85
CA LEU A 276 -20.21 -6.01 8.39
C LEU A 276 -19.41 -7.30 8.14
N PHE A 277 -20.02 -8.46 8.37
CA PHE A 277 -19.40 -9.76 8.10
C PHE A 277 -19.03 -9.94 6.61
N VAL A 278 -19.94 -9.58 5.70
CA VAL A 278 -19.66 -9.61 4.26
C VAL A 278 -18.49 -8.69 3.91
N LEU A 279 -18.46 -7.47 4.46
CA LEU A 279 -17.35 -6.54 4.25
C LEU A 279 -16.03 -7.10 4.77
N TRP A 280 -16.00 -7.69 5.97
CA TRP A 280 -14.79 -8.31 6.52
C TRP A 280 -14.30 -9.47 5.66
N LEU A 281 -15.19 -10.36 5.23
CA LEU A 281 -14.82 -11.48 4.36
C LEU A 281 -14.27 -11.01 3.01
N MET A 282 -14.88 -9.97 2.42
CA MET A 282 -14.41 -9.36 1.18
C MET A 282 -13.02 -8.75 1.35
N TRP A 283 -12.79 -7.97 2.41
CA TRP A 283 -11.48 -7.36 2.69
C TRP A 283 -10.42 -8.39 3.06
N PHE A 284 -10.78 -9.42 3.83
CA PHE A 284 -9.90 -10.53 4.17
C PHE A 284 -9.40 -11.24 2.91
N THR A 285 -10.33 -11.64 2.03
CA THR A 285 -9.99 -12.32 0.78
C THR A 285 -9.14 -11.44 -0.13
N ALA A 286 -9.52 -10.17 -0.31
CA ALA A 286 -8.76 -9.23 -1.13
C ALA A 286 -7.34 -8.98 -0.59
N SER A 287 -7.20 -8.85 0.73
CA SER A 287 -5.89 -8.64 1.37
C SER A 287 -5.03 -9.89 1.30
N LEU A 288 -5.62 -11.08 1.54
CA LEU A 288 -4.92 -12.35 1.44
C LEU A 288 -4.35 -12.55 0.04
N CYS A 289 -5.15 -12.37 -1.01
CA CYS A 289 -4.70 -12.50 -2.39
C CYS A 289 -3.66 -11.41 -2.73
N GLY A 290 -3.95 -10.14 -2.41
CA GLY A 290 -3.08 -9.01 -2.75
C GLY A 290 -1.69 -9.13 -2.13
N TYR A 291 -1.60 -9.33 -0.81
CA TYR A 291 -0.32 -9.43 -0.14
C TYR A 291 0.41 -10.75 -0.43
N ALA A 292 -0.30 -11.86 -0.66
CA ALA A 292 0.34 -13.09 -1.10
C ALA A 292 1.05 -12.92 -2.45
N THR A 293 0.40 -12.24 -3.42
CA THR A 293 1.03 -11.93 -4.71
C THR A 293 2.18 -10.95 -4.54
N ASP A 294 1.98 -9.86 -3.79
CA ASP A 294 2.98 -8.80 -3.65
C ASP A 294 4.25 -9.31 -2.98
N LEU A 295 4.15 -9.99 -1.83
CA LEU A 295 5.31 -10.45 -1.07
C LEU A 295 6.08 -11.58 -1.76
N ASN A 296 5.46 -12.32 -2.68
CA ASN A 296 6.15 -13.34 -3.49
C ASN A 296 6.64 -12.81 -4.84
N SER A 297 6.33 -11.56 -5.19
CA SER A 297 6.68 -11.00 -6.51
C SER A 297 8.19 -10.87 -6.75
N SER A 298 9.02 -10.85 -5.70
CA SER A 298 10.48 -10.87 -5.82
C SER A 298 11.05 -12.19 -6.32
N ARG A 299 10.27 -13.29 -6.27
CA ARG A 299 10.69 -14.62 -6.75
C ARG A 299 10.38 -14.86 -8.22
N ILE A 300 9.68 -13.92 -8.86
CA ILE A 300 9.35 -14.00 -10.28
C ILE A 300 10.65 -13.80 -11.08
N SER A 301 10.87 -14.64 -12.09
CA SER A 301 12.03 -14.53 -12.96
C SER A 301 12.08 -13.19 -13.72
N GLY A 302 13.28 -12.75 -14.06
CA GLY A 302 13.53 -11.46 -14.72
C GLY A 302 14.00 -10.38 -13.76
N ASN A 303 14.05 -9.14 -14.24
CA ASN A 303 14.57 -8.01 -13.46
C ASN A 303 13.60 -7.58 -12.37
N LEU A 304 14.10 -7.48 -11.13
CA LEU A 304 13.32 -7.10 -9.94
C LEU A 304 12.53 -5.81 -10.18
N PHE A 305 13.21 -4.72 -10.57
CA PHE A 305 12.59 -3.41 -10.70
C PHE A 305 11.58 -3.33 -11.85
N ILE A 306 11.89 -3.94 -13.00
CA ILE A 306 10.96 -3.99 -14.14
C ILE A 306 9.66 -4.68 -13.72
N ASN A 307 9.77 -5.83 -13.05
CA ASN A 307 8.61 -6.56 -12.54
C ASN A 307 7.79 -5.69 -11.58
N GLN A 308 8.44 -5.01 -10.63
CA GLN A 308 7.74 -4.13 -9.68
C GLN A 308 7.08 -2.92 -10.35
N ILE A 309 7.72 -2.30 -11.35
CA ILE A 309 7.15 -1.20 -12.14
C ILE A 309 5.91 -1.69 -12.91
N LEU A 310 5.97 -2.85 -13.55
CA LEU A 310 4.83 -3.43 -14.28
C LEU A 310 3.63 -3.67 -13.36
N PHE A 311 3.84 -4.26 -12.18
CA PHE A 311 2.76 -4.41 -11.19
C PHE A 311 2.17 -3.05 -10.80
N SER A 312 3.02 -2.05 -10.57
CA SER A 312 2.59 -0.71 -10.17
C SER A 312 1.73 -0.03 -11.24
N VAL A 313 2.20 -0.05 -12.50
CA VAL A 313 1.50 0.54 -13.64
C VAL A 313 0.19 -0.18 -13.90
N LEU A 314 0.17 -1.51 -13.85
CA LEU A 314 -1.05 -2.30 -14.04
C LEU A 314 -2.10 -1.96 -12.97
N ILE A 315 -1.70 -1.87 -11.70
CA ILE A 315 -2.60 -1.48 -10.60
C ILE A 315 -3.13 -0.07 -10.85
N ALA A 316 -2.27 0.90 -11.17
CA ALA A 316 -2.68 2.29 -11.40
C ALA A 316 -3.63 2.42 -12.60
N ALA A 317 -3.27 1.82 -13.74
CA ALA A 317 -4.07 1.82 -14.96
C ALA A 317 -5.43 1.15 -14.76
N SER A 318 -5.49 0.03 -14.00
CA SER A 318 -6.75 -0.66 -13.72
C SER A 318 -7.75 0.23 -12.97
N LYS A 319 -7.28 1.09 -12.06
CA LYS A 319 -8.14 2.01 -11.29
C LYS A 319 -8.66 3.16 -12.15
N ILE A 320 -7.81 3.70 -13.02
CA ILE A 320 -8.19 4.75 -13.97
C ILE A 320 -9.23 4.20 -14.96
N LEU A 321 -8.99 3.03 -15.52
CA LEU A 321 -9.92 2.35 -16.44
C LEU A 321 -11.26 2.10 -15.78
N LEU A 322 -11.27 1.63 -14.52
CA LEU A 322 -12.50 1.37 -13.77
C LEU A 322 -13.34 2.63 -13.58
N VAL A 323 -12.71 3.76 -13.25
CA VAL A 323 -13.42 5.05 -13.12
C VAL A 323 -13.89 5.57 -14.47
N ALA A 324 -13.11 5.39 -15.54
CA ALA A 324 -13.54 5.74 -16.90
C ALA A 324 -14.77 4.92 -17.32
N LEU A 325 -14.80 3.61 -17.06
CA LEU A 325 -15.95 2.75 -17.36
C LEU A 325 -17.19 3.11 -16.53
N ASP A 326 -17.01 3.40 -15.25
CA ASP A 326 -18.09 3.83 -14.33
C ASP A 326 -18.71 5.17 -14.76
N THR A 327 -17.90 6.09 -15.28
CA THR A 327 -18.35 7.43 -15.72
C THR A 327 -18.93 7.44 -17.13
N LEU A 328 -18.38 6.66 -18.06
CA LEU A 328 -18.82 6.62 -19.46
C LEU A 328 -20.04 5.72 -19.69
N ASN A 329 -20.27 4.72 -18.84
CA ASN A 329 -21.33 3.74 -19.04
C ASN A 329 -22.34 3.71 -17.88
N PRO A 330 -23.51 4.37 -18.02
CA PRO A 330 -24.55 4.37 -16.99
C PRO A 330 -25.11 2.98 -16.67
N ALA A 331 -24.97 2.00 -17.57
CA ALA A 331 -25.41 0.62 -17.35
C ALA A 331 -24.38 -0.22 -16.56
N PHE A 332 -23.20 0.34 -16.29
CA PHE A 332 -22.12 -0.29 -15.55
C PHE A 332 -22.33 -0.12 -14.05
N ASN A 333 -23.14 -1.02 -13.48
CA ASN A 333 -23.40 -1.03 -12.05
C ASN A 333 -22.28 -1.75 -11.27
N ARG A 334 -22.06 -1.32 -10.01
CA ARG A 334 -21.06 -1.90 -9.08
C ARG A 334 -21.13 -3.43 -8.94
N ARG A 335 -22.34 -4.02 -9.08
CA ARG A 335 -22.54 -5.47 -9.06
C ARG A 335 -21.90 -6.16 -10.26
N LYS A 336 -22.08 -5.60 -11.46
CA LYS A 336 -21.48 -6.12 -12.71
C LYS A 336 -19.96 -6.01 -12.65
N LEU A 337 -19.42 -4.88 -12.15
CA LEU A 337 -17.98 -4.71 -11.92
C LEU A 337 -17.41 -5.84 -11.07
N HIS A 338 -18.04 -6.14 -9.92
CA HIS A 338 -17.56 -7.19 -9.04
C HIS A 338 -17.65 -8.57 -9.72
N GLN A 339 -18.75 -8.88 -10.39
CA GLN A 339 -18.93 -10.15 -11.09
C GLN A 339 -17.93 -10.35 -12.23
N TYR A 340 -17.69 -9.32 -13.06
CA TYR A 340 -16.70 -9.39 -14.14
C TYR A 340 -15.28 -9.54 -13.61
N ALA A 341 -14.90 -8.79 -12.58
CA ALA A 341 -13.58 -8.92 -11.96
C ALA A 341 -13.36 -10.34 -11.40
N GLN A 342 -14.35 -10.89 -10.71
CA GLN A 342 -14.29 -12.26 -10.19
C GLN A 342 -14.22 -13.30 -11.33
N ALA A 343 -15.01 -13.13 -12.39
CA ALA A 343 -14.98 -14.03 -13.54
C ALA A 343 -13.60 -14.04 -14.23
N ILE A 344 -12.97 -12.86 -14.40
CA ILE A 344 -11.62 -12.73 -14.95
C ILE A 344 -10.61 -13.45 -14.05
N VAL A 345 -10.68 -13.24 -12.73
CA VAL A 345 -9.78 -13.92 -11.78
C VAL A 345 -9.93 -15.44 -11.86
N CYS A 346 -11.17 -15.95 -11.86
CA CYS A 346 -11.43 -17.38 -12.01
C CYS A 346 -10.89 -17.93 -13.34
N LEU A 347 -11.05 -17.19 -14.43
CA LEU A 347 -10.51 -17.57 -15.75
C LEU A 347 -8.98 -17.62 -15.74
N CYS A 348 -8.31 -16.62 -15.15
CA CYS A 348 -6.86 -16.61 -15.03
C CYS A 348 -6.34 -17.79 -14.19
N PHE A 349 -6.98 -18.10 -13.06
CA PHE A 349 -6.62 -19.27 -12.25
C PHE A 349 -6.89 -20.58 -12.98
N PHE A 350 -7.97 -20.68 -13.74
CA PHE A 350 -8.28 -21.84 -14.56
C PHE A 350 -7.18 -22.07 -15.61
N ILE A 351 -6.83 -21.03 -16.38
CA ILE A 351 -5.74 -21.09 -17.37
C ILE A 351 -4.42 -21.51 -16.72
N LEU A 352 -4.05 -20.88 -15.60
CA LEU A 352 -2.80 -21.19 -14.89
C LEU A 352 -2.77 -22.63 -14.37
N THR A 353 -3.90 -23.11 -13.83
CA THR A 353 -4.02 -24.51 -13.37
C THR A 353 -3.95 -25.49 -14.54
N SER A 354 -4.58 -25.18 -15.68
CA SER A 354 -4.46 -25.98 -16.90
C SER A 354 -3.03 -26.05 -17.40
N LEU A 355 -2.32 -24.91 -17.49
CA LEU A 355 -0.92 -24.87 -17.90
C LEU A 355 -0.03 -25.74 -17.00
N LEU A 356 -0.25 -25.70 -15.69
CA LEU A 356 0.47 -26.54 -14.72
C LEU A 356 0.14 -28.03 -14.85
N LEU A 357 -1.14 -28.39 -15.02
CA LEU A 357 -1.59 -29.79 -15.16
C LEU A 357 -1.04 -30.45 -16.42
N PHE A 358 -1.01 -29.72 -17.54
CA PHE A 358 -0.51 -30.23 -18.80
C PHE A 358 1.02 -30.18 -18.92
N ARG A 359 1.75 -29.76 -17.87
CA ARG A 359 3.21 -29.60 -17.85
C ARG A 359 3.75 -28.87 -19.08
N TYR A 360 2.99 -27.93 -19.65
CA TYR A 360 3.54 -27.07 -20.69
C TYR A 360 4.64 -26.26 -20.04
N GLU A 361 5.89 -26.48 -20.47
CA GLU A 361 6.96 -25.54 -20.18
C GLU A 361 6.47 -24.18 -20.68
N VAL A 362 6.31 -23.21 -19.77
CA VAL A 362 5.80 -21.86 -20.06
C VAL A 362 6.54 -21.22 -21.27
N ARG A 363 7.78 -21.66 -21.54
CA ARG A 363 8.54 -21.34 -22.76
C ARG A 363 7.80 -21.68 -24.06
N GLN A 364 7.25 -22.89 -24.22
CA GLN A 364 6.56 -23.27 -25.47
C GLN A 364 5.25 -22.50 -25.66
N PHE A 365 4.51 -22.23 -24.59
CA PHE A 365 3.28 -21.43 -24.66
C PHE A 365 3.55 -19.97 -25.07
N LEU A 366 4.65 -19.37 -24.59
CA LEU A 366 5.08 -18.04 -25.04
C LEU A 366 5.58 -18.04 -26.49
N TYR A 367 6.18 -19.15 -26.97
CA TYR A 367 6.52 -19.33 -28.38
C TYR A 367 5.28 -19.46 -29.28
N GLU A 368 4.22 -20.13 -28.82
CA GLU A 368 2.96 -20.21 -29.57
C GLU A 368 2.16 -18.90 -29.52
N LEU A 369 2.20 -18.15 -28.42
CA LEU A 369 1.66 -16.78 -28.35
C LEU A 369 2.48 -15.78 -29.18
N ASN A 370 3.75 -16.08 -29.48
CA ASN A 370 4.63 -15.31 -30.36
C ASN A 370 4.30 -15.45 -31.85
N LEU A 371 3.15 -16.02 -32.23
CA LEU A 371 2.60 -15.82 -33.59
C LEU A 371 2.20 -14.35 -33.88
N LEU A 372 2.38 -13.43 -32.93
CA LEU A 372 2.31 -11.98 -33.12
C LEU A 372 3.67 -11.25 -32.96
N ASN A 373 4.81 -11.95 -33.01
CA ASN A 373 6.16 -11.34 -32.97
C ASN A 373 6.59 -10.71 -34.32
N GLY A 374 5.75 -9.86 -34.88
CA GLY A 374 6.08 -9.04 -36.05
C GLY A 374 6.69 -7.67 -35.72
N PHE A 375 6.85 -7.27 -34.45
CA PHE A 375 7.04 -5.84 -34.15
C PHE A 375 8.19 -5.40 -33.24
N PHE A 376 8.94 -6.26 -32.56
CA PHE A 376 10.09 -5.78 -31.77
C PHE A 376 11.26 -6.76 -31.81
N SER A 377 12.05 -6.68 -32.88
CA SER A 377 13.46 -7.03 -32.86
C SER A 377 14.27 -5.78 -32.50
N PHE A 378 14.89 -5.75 -31.32
CA PHE A 378 16.07 -4.91 -31.12
C PHE A 378 17.25 -5.83 -30.79
N SER A 379 18.20 -5.75 -31.72
CA SER A 379 19.54 -6.33 -31.79
C SER A 379 20.41 -6.02 -30.59
#